data_AF-A0A0S7X294-F1
#
_entry.id   AF-A0A0S7X294-F1
#
_cell.length_a   1.000
_cell.length_b   1.000
_cell.length_c   1.000
_cell.angle_alpha   90.00
_cell.angle_beta   90.00
_cell.angle_gamma   90.00
#
_symmetry.space_group_name_H-M   'P 1'
#
loop_
_entity.id
_entity.type
_entity.pdbx_description
1 polymer ?
#
loop_
_entity_poly.entity_id
_entity_poly.type
_entity_poly.pdbx_seq_one_letter_code
_entity_poly.pdbx_strand_id
1 'polypeptide(L)'
;MAASGNQVVMVLLRKGLRGDPSLENYRLVLLKEVSPEDREEILLSNIEGFIDENRGDRDNLFLGIPGNKVIFKKLSLPSPTEENLKEVLGFEMDRHTPFTLEDVYFDFKIVKRDEARKIIHVLLMLVKKEVVEYYLKLLQRINVKLRGIEVFSTALYNITTEKAHGRKNGLDKSWIGKSTDWLKTYGWGKKLLAPWDRFLSRGKSEEAFMKESTRFLVNIDDDSCELGVIRGDALVYSRYFNLSKRSGEAGTDEEVKEKVDEILSEIETTRLSLADDNSEISQLIVSGNGVDQGIIDYLREKENVDAQLLDNLHVKINASEAREKVSHLSAAIGLALKGLKSVALDVNFIPRELRPKKKINWSLICGVTVMVLFLLGVSSYTISFFVKERIYFTELSERVNGLKGGVREIEQMQEEIVKIEGKMESLEKIKADDISKLEILKELTQIIPDEMWSTRFSYNERKGKKEIELSGYADTASEIIPILEESELFEDVKFKSSIVKDRRTNKEKFNLTATMSSK
;
A
#
# COMPACT_ATOMS: atom_id res chain seq x y z
N MET A 1 -30.52 8.59 18.21
CA MET A 1 -31.57 9.05 19.12
C MET A 1 -32.82 9.30 18.29
N ALA A 2 -33.94 8.68 18.62
CA ALA A 2 -35.25 8.97 18.02
C ALA A 2 -36.09 9.72 19.05
N ALA A 3 -36.60 10.91 18.70
CA ALA A 3 -37.38 11.74 19.61
C ALA A 3 -38.80 11.92 19.09
N SER A 4 -39.78 11.32 19.76
CA SER A 4 -41.21 11.56 19.52
C SER A 4 -41.76 12.53 20.58
N GLY A 5 -43.00 12.98 20.41
CA GLY A 5 -43.62 13.94 21.34
C GLY A 5 -43.74 13.43 22.78
N ASN A 6 -43.76 12.10 22.98
CA ASN A 6 -44.04 11.45 24.27
C ASN A 6 -42.88 10.59 24.78
N GLN A 7 -41.85 10.36 23.97
CA GLN A 7 -40.72 9.53 24.37
C GLN A 7 -39.44 9.86 23.59
N VAL A 8 -38.30 9.51 24.18
CA VAL A 8 -36.99 9.57 23.54
C VAL A 8 -36.28 8.24 23.68
N VAL A 9 -35.85 7.71 22.54
CA VAL A 9 -35.10 6.47 22.44
C VAL A 9 -33.65 6.77 22.07
N MET A 10 -32.72 6.34 22.91
CA MET A 10 -31.29 6.45 22.67
C MET A 10 -30.69 5.06 22.55
N VAL A 11 -29.78 4.91 21.59
CA VAL A 11 -29.03 3.67 21.38
C VAL A 11 -27.57 3.99 21.11
N LEU A 12 -26.70 3.09 21.54
CA LEU A 12 -25.29 3.10 21.23
C LEU A 12 -24.96 1.90 20.37
N LEU A 13 -24.57 2.16 19.11
CA LEU A 13 -23.96 1.16 18.26
C LEU A 13 -22.44 1.31 18.25
N ARG A 14 -21.72 0.18 18.31
CA ARG A 14 -20.28 0.12 18.06
C ARG A 14 -19.98 -0.85 16.92
N LYS A 15 -18.77 -0.76 16.37
CA LYS A 15 -18.24 -1.78 15.46
C LYS A 15 -17.51 -2.84 16.25
N GLY A 16 -17.88 -4.10 16.04
CA GLY A 16 -17.08 -5.23 16.50
C GLY A 16 -15.76 -5.36 15.74
N LEU A 17 -14.91 -6.29 16.17
CA LEU A 17 -13.59 -6.56 15.55
C LEU A 17 -13.66 -6.83 14.04
N ARG A 18 -14.74 -7.46 13.56
CA ARG A 18 -14.97 -7.77 12.14
C ARG A 18 -15.63 -6.64 11.35
N GLY A 19 -15.95 -5.53 12.00
CA GLY A 19 -16.64 -4.38 11.40
C GLY A 19 -18.17 -4.45 11.46
N ASP A 20 -18.73 -5.56 11.96
CA ASP A 20 -20.17 -5.74 12.12
C ASP A 20 -20.74 -4.79 13.20
N PRO A 21 -21.90 -4.18 12.99
CA PRO A 21 -22.53 -3.31 13.98
C PRO A 21 -23.07 -4.13 15.15
N SER A 22 -22.84 -3.65 16.37
CA SER A 22 -23.40 -4.21 17.60
C SER A 22 -24.12 -3.14 18.43
N LEU A 23 -25.31 -3.49 18.92
CA LEU A 23 -26.06 -2.72 19.91
C LEU A 23 -25.48 -3.00 21.29
N GLU A 24 -24.77 -2.01 21.83
CA GLU A 24 -24.08 -2.11 23.11
C GLU A 24 -24.97 -1.65 24.27
N ASN A 25 -25.71 -0.56 24.09
CA ASN A 25 -26.55 -0.02 25.14
C ASN A 25 -27.73 0.75 24.56
N TYR A 26 -28.77 0.94 25.36
CA TYR A 26 -29.95 1.73 25.02
C TYR A 26 -30.51 2.44 26.26
N ARG A 27 -31.30 3.49 26.04
CA ARG A 27 -32.07 4.17 27.08
C ARG A 27 -33.40 4.63 26.51
N LEU A 28 -34.46 4.38 27.25
CA LEU A 28 -35.82 4.84 26.96
C LEU A 28 -36.19 5.90 28.00
N VAL A 29 -36.68 7.04 27.54
CA VAL A 29 -37.10 8.15 28.40
C VAL A 29 -38.54 8.49 28.05
N LEU A 30 -39.45 8.32 29.00
CA LEU A 30 -40.86 8.70 28.83
C LEU A 30 -41.03 10.18 29.17
N LEU A 31 -41.68 10.92 28.27
CA LEU A 31 -41.96 12.36 28.40
C LEU A 31 -43.46 12.67 28.55
N LYS A 32 -44.32 11.65 28.49
CA LYS A 32 -45.79 11.79 28.49
C LYS A 32 -46.31 12.60 29.70
N GLU A 33 -45.76 12.36 30.88
CA GLU A 33 -46.16 12.99 32.14
C GLU A 33 -45.28 14.19 32.53
N VAL A 34 -44.30 14.53 31.70
CA VAL A 34 -43.38 15.63 31.95
C VAL A 34 -44.01 16.94 31.47
N SER A 35 -44.00 17.95 32.37
CA SER A 35 -44.46 19.30 32.05
C SER A 35 -43.69 19.88 30.85
N PRO A 36 -44.33 20.66 29.95
CA PRO A 36 -43.63 21.22 28.79
C PRO A 36 -42.40 22.05 29.14
N GLU A 37 -42.40 22.70 30.31
CA GLU A 37 -41.32 23.56 30.80
C GLU A 37 -40.08 22.74 31.20
N ASP A 38 -40.28 21.54 31.77
CA ASP A 38 -39.20 20.67 32.24
C ASP A 38 -38.65 19.73 31.15
N ARG A 39 -39.39 19.55 30.05
CA ARG A 39 -39.06 18.57 28.99
C ARG A 39 -37.66 18.74 28.42
N GLU A 40 -37.24 19.97 28.15
CA GLU A 40 -35.91 20.24 27.61
C GLU A 40 -34.82 19.85 28.60
N GLU A 41 -34.96 20.20 29.88
CA GLU A 41 -33.97 19.92 30.91
C GLU A 41 -33.84 18.41 31.16
N ILE A 42 -34.97 17.71 31.29
CA ILE A 42 -34.99 16.26 31.43
C ILE A 42 -34.36 15.59 30.19
N LEU A 43 -34.66 16.09 29.00
CA LEU A 43 -34.07 15.58 27.76
C LEU A 43 -32.55 15.74 27.74
N LEU A 44 -32.06 16.95 28.03
CA LEU A 44 -30.63 17.27 28.02
C LEU A 44 -29.87 16.44 29.06
N SER A 45 -30.38 16.36 30.29
CA SER A 45 -29.80 15.56 31.37
C SER A 45 -29.71 14.07 30.99
N ASN A 46 -30.77 13.52 30.38
CA ASN A 46 -30.79 12.14 29.95
C ASN A 46 -29.82 11.84 28.80
N ILE A 47 -29.70 12.76 27.84
CA ILE A 47 -28.75 12.63 26.72
C ILE A 47 -27.31 12.72 27.23
N GLU A 48 -27.01 13.71 28.05
CA GLU A 48 -25.68 13.90 28.63
C GLU A 48 -25.27 12.68 29.46
N GLY A 49 -26.13 12.25 30.40
CA GLY A 49 -25.89 11.06 31.21
C GLY A 49 -25.68 9.79 30.36
N PHE A 50 -26.50 9.58 29.33
CA PHE A 50 -26.33 8.43 28.45
C PHE A 50 -25.01 8.48 27.67
N ILE A 51 -24.58 9.65 27.21
CA ILE A 51 -23.30 9.79 26.50
C ILE A 51 -22.13 9.55 27.45
N ASP A 52 -22.16 10.13 28.65
CA ASP A 52 -21.04 10.09 29.60
C ASP A 52 -20.84 8.68 30.18
N GLU A 53 -21.93 8.01 30.58
CA GLU A 53 -21.89 6.61 31.06
C GLU A 53 -21.28 5.66 30.02
N ASN A 54 -21.55 5.92 28.75
CA ASN A 54 -21.12 5.06 27.65
C ASN A 54 -19.81 5.49 26.98
N ARG A 55 -19.18 6.58 27.47
CA ARG A 55 -18.03 7.24 26.84
C ARG A 55 -18.27 7.46 25.34
N GLY A 56 -19.45 7.99 25.02
CA GLY A 56 -19.89 8.30 23.66
C GLY A 56 -19.16 9.51 23.07
N ASP A 57 -19.04 9.56 21.75
CA ASP A 57 -18.50 10.74 21.06
C ASP A 57 -19.58 11.82 20.95
N ARG A 58 -19.40 12.93 21.69
CA ARG A 58 -20.31 14.08 21.68
C ARG A 58 -20.45 14.75 20.29
N ASP A 59 -19.57 14.47 19.33
CA ASP A 59 -19.66 14.99 17.95
C ASP A 59 -20.26 13.98 16.95
N ASN A 60 -20.76 12.83 17.41
CA ASN A 60 -21.24 11.73 16.56
C ASN A 60 -22.67 11.28 16.93
N LEU A 61 -23.58 12.23 17.11
CA LEU A 61 -24.98 11.96 17.37
C LEU A 61 -25.83 12.08 16.09
N PHE A 62 -26.70 11.09 15.87
CA PHE A 62 -27.73 11.13 14.83
C PHE A 62 -29.11 11.21 15.50
N LEU A 63 -29.93 12.16 15.03
CA LEU A 63 -31.25 12.44 15.55
C LEU A 63 -32.32 12.10 14.51
N GLY A 64 -33.35 11.38 14.92
CA GLY A 64 -34.58 11.22 14.16
C GLY A 64 -35.65 12.16 14.69
N ILE A 65 -36.34 12.84 13.78
CA ILE A 65 -37.52 13.65 14.07
C ILE A 65 -38.78 12.97 13.53
N PRO A 66 -39.97 13.26 14.10
CA PRO A 66 -41.22 12.68 13.62
C PRO A 66 -41.58 13.17 12.21
N GLY A 67 -42.26 12.32 11.44
CA GLY A 67 -42.71 12.64 10.09
C GLY A 67 -43.59 13.90 9.97
N ASN A 68 -44.31 14.34 11.02
CA ASN A 68 -45.09 15.58 10.97
C ASN A 68 -44.26 16.87 10.83
N LYS A 69 -42.94 16.79 11.02
CA LYS A 69 -42.03 17.91 10.79
C LYS A 69 -41.46 17.93 9.38
N VAL A 70 -41.71 16.89 8.58
CA VAL A 70 -41.10 16.68 7.26
C VAL A 70 -42.19 16.60 6.20
N ILE A 71 -41.98 17.29 5.08
CA ILE A 71 -42.85 17.22 3.91
C ILE A 71 -42.16 16.36 2.85
N PHE A 72 -42.88 15.35 2.39
CA PHE A 72 -42.47 14.48 1.29
C PHE A 72 -43.22 14.88 0.03
N LYS A 73 -42.47 15.12 -1.06
CA LYS A 73 -43.03 15.46 -2.35
C LYS A 73 -42.41 14.59 -3.44
N LYS A 74 -43.24 13.89 -4.19
CA LYS A 74 -42.81 13.18 -5.41
C LYS A 74 -42.82 14.16 -6.57
N LEU A 75 -41.70 14.28 -7.26
CA LEU A 75 -41.49 15.13 -8.42
C LEU A 75 -41.09 14.29 -9.63
N SER A 76 -41.49 14.74 -10.81
CA SER A 76 -41.09 14.15 -12.09
C SER A 76 -40.36 15.23 -12.87
N LEU A 77 -39.06 15.03 -13.10
CA LEU A 77 -38.18 16.02 -13.73
C LEU A 77 -37.54 15.42 -14.99
N PRO A 78 -37.16 16.24 -15.98
CA PRO A 78 -36.39 15.75 -17.13
C PRO A 78 -35.08 15.08 -16.70
N SER A 79 -34.70 13.98 -17.35
CA SER A 79 -33.45 13.24 -17.05
C SER A 79 -32.17 14.09 -17.06
N PRO A 80 -31.98 15.08 -17.97
CA PRO A 80 -30.82 15.98 -17.93
C PRO A 80 -30.64 16.75 -16.61
N THR A 81 -31.72 16.94 -15.84
CA THR A 81 -31.70 17.60 -14.53
C THR A 81 -30.86 16.83 -13.50
N GLU A 82 -30.61 15.53 -13.70
CA GLU A 82 -29.85 14.70 -12.76
C GLU A 82 -28.44 15.26 -12.44
N GLU A 83 -27.79 15.94 -13.40
CA GLU A 83 -26.42 16.45 -13.22
C GLU A 83 -26.33 17.57 -12.17
N ASN A 84 -27.34 18.44 -12.11
CA ASN A 84 -27.41 19.59 -11.21
C ASN A 84 -28.67 19.55 -10.33
N LEU A 85 -29.16 18.35 -10.00
CA LEU A 85 -30.47 18.14 -9.40
C LEU A 85 -30.70 18.93 -8.10
N LYS A 86 -29.68 19.07 -7.26
CA LYS A 86 -29.80 19.84 -6.00
C LYS A 86 -30.09 21.32 -6.25
N GLU A 87 -29.45 21.92 -7.26
CA GLU A 87 -29.65 23.32 -7.62
C GLU A 87 -31.04 23.51 -8.22
N VAL A 88 -31.44 22.63 -9.15
CA VAL A 88 -32.76 22.69 -9.78
C VAL A 88 -33.89 22.53 -8.75
N LEU A 89 -33.78 21.58 -7.83
CA LEU A 89 -34.74 21.43 -6.73
C LEU A 89 -34.78 22.67 -5.82
N GLY A 90 -33.64 23.35 -5.64
CA GLY A 90 -33.59 24.61 -4.90
C GLY A 90 -34.33 25.75 -5.60
N PHE A 91 -34.16 25.87 -6.92
CA PHE A 91 -34.85 26.89 -7.74
C PHE A 91 -36.34 26.60 -7.95
N GLU A 92 -36.75 25.33 -7.94
CA GLU A 92 -38.15 24.94 -8.08
C GLU A 92 -38.86 24.71 -6.74
N MET A 93 -38.23 25.05 -5.60
CA MET A 93 -38.77 24.76 -4.27
C MET A 93 -40.16 25.36 -4.06
N ASP A 94 -40.33 26.63 -4.41
CA ASP A 94 -41.56 27.41 -4.26
C ASP A 94 -42.63 27.05 -5.31
N ARG A 95 -42.25 26.39 -6.40
CA ARG A 95 -43.19 25.86 -7.41
C ARG A 95 -43.91 24.62 -6.93
N HIS A 96 -43.23 23.79 -6.13
CA HIS A 96 -43.74 22.48 -5.72
C HIS A 96 -44.21 22.44 -4.26
N THR A 97 -43.88 23.47 -3.48
CA THR A 97 -44.06 23.53 -2.03
C THR A 97 -44.39 24.97 -1.61
N PRO A 98 -45.06 25.19 -0.46
CA PRO A 98 -45.37 26.53 0.02
C PRO A 98 -44.16 27.23 0.67
N PHE A 99 -42.93 26.78 0.39
CA PHE A 99 -41.69 27.25 1.02
C PHE A 99 -40.67 27.67 -0.02
N THR A 100 -39.83 28.63 0.34
CA THR A 100 -38.65 28.98 -0.45
C THR A 100 -37.44 28.19 0.03
N LEU A 101 -36.35 28.21 -0.75
CA LEU A 101 -35.06 27.61 -0.36
C LEU A 101 -34.50 28.22 0.95
N GLU A 102 -34.85 29.46 1.28
CA GLU A 102 -34.39 30.13 2.49
C GLU A 102 -35.11 29.64 3.74
N ASP A 103 -36.31 29.09 3.61
CA ASP A 103 -37.16 28.66 4.74
C ASP A 103 -36.87 27.23 5.19
N VAL A 104 -36.23 26.41 4.34
CA VAL A 104 -36.14 24.97 4.53
C VAL A 104 -34.73 24.41 4.37
N TYR A 105 -34.49 23.31 5.08
CA TYR A 105 -33.47 22.35 4.69
C TYR A 105 -34.14 21.20 3.94
N PHE A 106 -33.47 20.67 2.91
CA PHE A 106 -34.00 19.58 2.12
C PHE A 106 -32.92 18.59 1.71
N ASP A 107 -33.37 17.37 1.45
CA ASP A 107 -32.60 16.33 0.80
C ASP A 107 -33.51 15.58 -0.19
N PHE A 108 -32.93 14.76 -1.05
CA PHE A 108 -33.70 14.08 -2.10
C PHE A 108 -33.14 12.71 -2.46
N LYS A 109 -34.00 11.87 -3.04
CA LYS A 109 -33.62 10.58 -3.62
C LYS A 109 -34.27 10.40 -4.99
N ILE A 110 -33.48 10.02 -5.99
CA ILE A 110 -34.02 9.56 -7.27
C ILE A 110 -34.59 8.16 -7.04
N VAL A 111 -35.91 8.01 -7.17
CA VAL A 111 -36.65 6.77 -6.88
C VAL A 111 -36.81 5.89 -8.10
N LYS A 112 -36.96 6.48 -9.30
CA LYS A 112 -37.10 5.77 -10.57
C LYS A 112 -36.49 6.61 -11.70
N ARG A 113 -35.88 5.95 -12.67
CA ARG A 113 -35.44 6.54 -13.94
C ARG A 113 -36.25 5.91 -15.06
N ASP A 114 -36.96 6.74 -15.81
CA ASP A 114 -37.72 6.36 -16.99
C ASP A 114 -36.92 6.81 -18.22
N GLU A 115 -36.11 5.89 -18.76
CA GLU A 115 -35.26 6.14 -19.92
C GLU A 115 -36.09 6.34 -21.20
N ALA A 116 -37.26 5.69 -21.31
CA ALA A 116 -38.12 5.77 -22.48
C ALA A 116 -38.72 7.17 -22.61
N ARG A 117 -39.22 7.73 -21.50
CA ARG A 117 -39.79 9.08 -21.45
C ARG A 117 -38.75 10.17 -21.15
N LYS A 118 -37.50 9.79 -20.88
CA LYS A 118 -36.41 10.68 -20.42
C LYS A 118 -36.79 11.49 -19.17
N ILE A 119 -37.44 10.84 -18.21
CA ILE A 119 -37.90 11.43 -16.94
C ILE A 119 -37.22 10.74 -15.78
N ILE A 120 -36.90 11.50 -14.73
CA ILE A 120 -36.52 10.97 -13.42
C ILE A 120 -37.62 11.29 -12.41
N HIS A 121 -37.95 10.31 -11.58
CA HIS A 121 -38.82 10.51 -10.44
C HIS A 121 -37.95 10.72 -9.19
N VAL A 122 -38.26 11.78 -8.45
CA VAL A 122 -37.50 12.22 -7.29
C VAL A 122 -38.42 12.30 -6.09
N LEU A 123 -38.02 11.71 -4.96
CA LEU A 123 -38.61 11.97 -3.66
C LEU A 123 -37.84 13.13 -3.01
N LEU A 124 -38.47 14.29 -2.97
CA LEU A 124 -38.01 15.47 -2.23
C LEU A 124 -38.49 15.37 -0.78
N MET A 125 -37.59 15.58 0.16
CA MET A 125 -37.86 15.61 1.60
C MET A 125 -37.39 16.94 2.16
N LEU A 126 -38.27 17.70 2.79
CA LEU A 126 -37.93 19.02 3.31
C LEU A 126 -38.45 19.22 4.74
N VAL A 127 -37.70 20.01 5.51
CA VAL A 127 -38.00 20.39 6.88
C VAL A 127 -37.73 21.88 7.04
N LYS A 128 -38.58 22.58 7.78
CA LYS A 128 -38.35 23.99 8.07
C LYS A 128 -37.04 24.18 8.84
N LYS A 129 -36.27 25.22 8.52
CA LYS A 129 -34.99 25.49 9.20
C LYS A 129 -35.13 25.63 10.70
N GLU A 130 -36.21 26.27 11.16
CA GLU A 130 -36.52 26.46 12.58
C GLU A 130 -36.51 25.16 13.39
N VAL A 131 -36.98 24.04 12.80
CA VAL A 131 -37.02 22.74 13.47
C VAL A 131 -35.62 22.18 13.65
N VAL A 132 -34.80 22.22 12.60
CA VAL A 132 -33.41 21.75 12.66
C VAL A 132 -32.58 22.62 13.60
N GLU A 133 -32.72 23.94 13.49
CA GLU A 133 -32.00 24.90 14.33
C GLU A 133 -32.39 24.81 15.79
N TYR A 134 -33.65 24.52 16.11
CA TYR A 134 -34.09 24.24 17.47
C TYR A 134 -33.27 23.10 18.10
N TYR A 135 -33.17 21.94 17.44
CA TYR A 135 -32.42 20.80 17.97
C TYR A 135 -30.91 21.06 18.02
N LEU A 136 -30.35 21.79 17.03
CA LEU A 136 -28.95 22.20 17.05
C LEU A 136 -28.65 23.09 18.27
N LYS A 137 -29.47 24.11 18.52
CA LYS A 137 -29.32 25.03 19.67
C LYS A 137 -29.55 24.31 21.00
N LEU A 138 -30.55 23.43 21.07
CA LEU A 138 -30.86 22.66 22.26
C LEU A 138 -29.65 21.80 22.68
N LEU A 139 -29.12 20.98 21.77
CA LEU A 139 -28.00 20.08 22.08
C LEU A 139 -26.66 20.79 22.24
N GLN A 140 -26.52 22.00 21.69
CA GLN A 140 -25.36 22.84 21.94
C GLN A 140 -25.22 23.22 23.43
N ARG A 141 -26.32 23.29 24.20
CA ARG A 141 -26.30 23.59 25.65
C ARG A 141 -25.48 22.57 26.45
N ILE A 142 -25.42 21.32 25.99
CA ILE A 142 -24.62 20.23 26.59
C ILE A 142 -23.38 19.89 25.74
N ASN A 143 -22.96 20.79 24.85
CA ASN A 143 -21.81 20.61 23.95
C ASN A 143 -21.88 19.31 23.11
N VAL A 144 -23.08 18.92 22.69
CA VAL A 144 -23.32 17.78 21.80
C VAL A 144 -23.61 18.30 20.40
N LYS A 145 -22.91 17.78 19.40
CA LYS A 145 -23.08 18.16 17.99
C LYS A 145 -23.75 17.04 17.21
N LEU A 146 -24.81 17.43 16.48
CA LEU A 146 -25.50 16.53 15.57
C LEU A 146 -24.71 16.35 14.28
N ARG A 147 -24.46 15.09 13.94
CA ARG A 147 -23.87 14.69 12.67
C ARG A 147 -24.93 14.51 11.58
N GLY A 148 -26.15 14.20 11.97
CA GLY A 148 -27.28 14.18 11.04
C GLY A 148 -28.63 14.24 11.72
N ILE A 149 -29.58 14.82 11.00
CA ILE A 149 -31.02 14.79 11.30
C ILE A 149 -31.73 14.16 10.12
N GLU A 150 -32.57 13.17 10.39
CA GLU A 150 -33.46 12.57 9.39
C GLU A 150 -34.79 12.18 10.05
N VAL A 151 -35.64 11.48 9.32
CA VAL A 151 -37.00 11.09 9.73
C VAL A 151 -37.05 9.58 10.02
N PHE A 152 -38.01 9.12 10.83
CA PHE A 152 -38.00 7.72 11.30
C PHE A 152 -38.15 6.71 10.16
N SER A 153 -39.01 6.97 9.17
CA SER A 153 -39.20 6.10 8.01
C SER A 153 -37.92 5.88 7.19
N THR A 154 -37.04 6.89 7.05
CA THR A 154 -35.77 6.73 6.32
C THR A 154 -34.79 5.88 7.13
N ALA A 155 -34.75 6.05 8.45
CA ALA A 155 -33.96 5.23 9.34
C ALA A 155 -34.43 3.77 9.36
N LEU A 156 -35.75 3.52 9.43
CA LEU A 156 -36.34 2.19 9.38
C LEU A 156 -36.09 1.49 8.04
N TYR A 157 -36.22 2.22 6.93
CA TYR A 157 -35.89 1.71 5.61
C TYR A 157 -34.43 1.21 5.53
N ASN A 158 -33.49 1.92 6.15
CA ASN A 158 -32.08 1.52 6.16
C ASN A 158 -31.82 0.20 6.89
N ILE A 159 -32.65 -0.16 7.87
CA ILE A 159 -32.55 -1.43 8.59
C ILE A 159 -33.19 -2.57 7.80
N THR A 160 -34.38 -2.35 7.24
CA THR A 160 -35.12 -3.40 6.53
C THR A 160 -34.48 -3.78 5.19
N THR A 161 -33.71 -2.87 4.60
CA THR A 161 -32.98 -3.12 3.34
C THR A 161 -31.55 -3.64 3.53
N GLU A 162 -31.12 -3.89 4.77
CA GLU A 162 -29.78 -4.39 5.09
C GLU A 162 -29.45 -5.73 4.41
N LYS A 163 -30.46 -6.57 4.11
CA LYS A 163 -30.30 -7.81 3.31
C LYS A 163 -29.78 -7.57 1.88
N ALA A 164 -30.07 -6.41 1.28
CA ALA A 164 -29.85 -6.18 -0.15
C ALA A 164 -28.39 -5.85 -0.55
N HIS A 165 -27.54 -5.49 0.41
CA HIS A 165 -26.12 -5.17 0.14
C HIS A 165 -25.15 -6.33 0.47
N GLY A 166 -25.59 -7.35 1.21
CA GLY A 166 -24.73 -8.45 1.71
C GLY A 166 -24.69 -9.72 0.84
N ARG A 167 -25.67 -9.94 -0.05
CA ARG A 167 -25.68 -11.07 -0.99
C ARG A 167 -26.34 -10.66 -2.30
N LYS A 168 -25.53 -10.19 -3.27
CA LYS A 168 -25.91 -10.28 -4.68
C LYS A 168 -25.20 -11.50 -5.26
N ASN A 169 -25.99 -12.52 -5.61
CA ASN A 169 -25.56 -13.71 -6.31
C ASN A 169 -24.81 -13.34 -7.60
N GLY A 170 -23.66 -13.99 -7.83
CA GLY A 170 -22.88 -13.90 -9.08
C GLY A 170 -21.58 -13.11 -8.91
N LEU A 171 -20.50 -13.87 -8.67
CA LEU A 171 -19.09 -13.44 -8.56
C LEU A 171 -18.77 -12.57 -7.34
N ASP A 172 -17.84 -13.06 -6.51
CA ASP A 172 -17.28 -12.37 -5.36
C ASP A 172 -16.55 -11.08 -5.81
N LYS A 173 -17.29 -9.96 -5.78
CA LYS A 173 -16.80 -8.60 -6.08
C LYS A 173 -16.03 -7.96 -4.91
N SER A 174 -15.66 -8.73 -3.88
CA SER A 174 -15.08 -8.20 -2.64
C SER A 174 -13.66 -7.63 -2.76
N TRP A 175 -12.92 -7.98 -3.82
CA TRP A 175 -11.54 -7.49 -3.98
C TRP A 175 -11.45 -6.03 -4.49
N ILE A 176 -12.43 -5.55 -5.26
CA ILE A 176 -12.42 -4.19 -5.84
C ILE A 176 -13.27 -3.20 -4.99
N GLY A 177 -14.30 -3.69 -4.29
CA GLY A 177 -15.13 -2.85 -3.41
C GLY A 177 -14.38 -2.34 -2.17
N LYS A 178 -13.53 -3.18 -1.56
CA LYS A 178 -12.74 -2.78 -0.37
C LYS A 178 -11.65 -1.76 -0.69
N SER A 179 -11.11 -1.74 -1.92
CA SER A 179 -10.07 -0.79 -2.32
C SER A 179 -10.59 0.59 -2.74
N THR A 180 -11.92 0.79 -2.80
CA THR A 180 -12.54 2.04 -3.29
C THR A 180 -13.39 2.77 -2.26
N ASP A 181 -13.67 2.17 -1.10
CA ASP A 181 -14.41 2.81 0.01
C ASP A 181 -13.66 4.01 0.63
N TRP A 182 -12.32 3.99 0.62
CA TRP A 182 -11.52 5.15 1.06
C TRP A 182 -11.64 6.33 0.08
N LEU A 183 -11.76 6.07 -1.24
CA LEU A 183 -11.97 7.11 -2.26
C LEU A 183 -13.35 7.77 -2.15
N LYS A 184 -14.39 7.00 -1.77
CA LYS A 184 -15.73 7.54 -1.46
C LYS A 184 -15.70 8.41 -0.21
N THR A 185 -14.91 8.03 0.80
CA THR A 185 -14.76 8.75 2.07
C THR A 185 -14.05 10.12 1.91
N TYR A 186 -13.17 10.28 0.91
CA TYR A 186 -12.42 11.51 0.64
C TYR A 186 -12.99 12.35 -0.52
N GLY A 187 -14.19 12.03 -1.01
CA GLY A 187 -14.90 12.86 -2.00
C GLY A 187 -14.47 12.69 -3.47
N TRP A 188 -13.49 11.82 -3.76
CA TRP A 188 -13.03 11.54 -5.13
C TRP A 188 -13.88 10.47 -5.83
N GLY A 189 -14.54 9.58 -5.06
CA GLY A 189 -15.37 8.50 -5.60
C GLY A 189 -16.64 8.95 -6.33
N LYS A 190 -17.19 10.13 -6.02
CA LYS A 190 -18.45 10.60 -6.63
C LYS A 190 -18.33 10.91 -8.13
N LYS A 191 -17.19 11.43 -8.60
CA LYS A 191 -16.98 11.74 -10.03
C LYS A 191 -16.51 10.53 -10.84
N LEU A 192 -15.71 9.65 -10.24
CA LEU A 192 -15.13 8.49 -10.92
C LEU A 192 -16.09 7.28 -11.01
N LEU A 193 -16.99 7.10 -10.02
CA LEU A 193 -17.85 5.91 -9.94
C LEU A 193 -19.32 6.18 -10.30
N ALA A 194 -19.77 7.43 -10.37
CA ALA A 194 -21.15 7.75 -10.77
C ALA A 194 -21.53 7.18 -12.16
N PRO A 195 -20.65 7.22 -13.19
CA PRO A 195 -20.93 6.55 -14.46
C PRO A 195 -21.04 5.03 -14.32
N TRP A 196 -20.31 4.44 -13.37
CA TRP A 196 -20.26 3.00 -13.12
C TRP A 196 -21.48 2.49 -12.34
N ASP A 197 -21.94 3.23 -11.32
CA ASP A 197 -23.22 2.96 -10.64
C ASP A 197 -24.40 3.13 -11.62
N ARG A 198 -24.35 4.17 -12.48
CA ARG A 198 -25.34 4.41 -13.55
C ARG A 198 -25.34 3.29 -14.59
N PHE A 199 -24.17 2.72 -14.93
CA PHE A 199 -24.01 1.56 -15.81
C PHE A 199 -24.49 0.25 -15.17
N LEU A 200 -24.30 0.05 -13.86
CA LEU A 200 -24.79 -1.13 -13.14
C LEU A 200 -26.30 -1.10 -12.86
N SER A 201 -26.92 0.09 -12.79
CA SER A 201 -28.38 0.26 -12.75
C SER A 201 -29.04 0.16 -14.13
N ARG A 202 -28.25 0.11 -15.20
CA ARG A 202 -28.65 0.06 -16.60
C ARG A 202 -29.10 -1.37 -16.95
N GLY A 203 -30.31 -1.74 -16.56
CA GLY A 203 -30.82 -3.08 -16.87
C GLY A 203 -32.17 -3.48 -16.29
N LYS A 204 -32.78 -2.70 -15.38
CA LYS A 204 -34.15 -2.98 -14.95
C LYS A 204 -35.13 -2.17 -15.82
N SER A 205 -35.75 -2.84 -16.79
CA SER A 205 -36.81 -2.29 -17.66
C SER A 205 -38.00 -1.81 -16.83
N GLU A 206 -38.79 -0.89 -17.40
CA GLU A 206 -40.04 -0.38 -16.80
C GLU A 206 -41.00 -1.49 -16.35
N GLU A 207 -41.04 -2.62 -17.06
CA GLU A 207 -41.87 -3.79 -16.71
C GLU A 207 -41.51 -4.43 -15.36
N ALA A 208 -40.25 -4.32 -14.91
CA ALA A 208 -39.83 -4.85 -13.61
C ALA A 208 -40.31 -3.99 -12.44
N PHE A 209 -40.42 -2.67 -12.62
CA PHE A 209 -40.88 -1.74 -11.59
C PHE A 209 -42.42 -1.77 -11.42
N MET A 210 -43.16 -2.07 -12.49
CA MET A 210 -44.63 -2.19 -12.45
C MET A 210 -45.13 -3.52 -11.84
N LYS A 211 -44.25 -4.54 -11.74
CA LYS A 211 -44.55 -5.86 -11.14
C LYS A 211 -43.99 -6.03 -9.71
N GLU A 212 -43.38 -5.00 -9.15
CA GLU A 212 -42.73 -5.06 -7.84
C GLU A 212 -43.75 -4.96 -6.70
N SER A 213 -43.57 -5.82 -5.70
CA SER A 213 -44.46 -5.93 -4.55
C SER A 213 -44.34 -4.67 -3.66
N THR A 214 -45.47 -4.04 -3.33
CA THR A 214 -45.47 -2.85 -2.46
C THR A 214 -45.39 -3.31 -1.01
N ARG A 215 -44.37 -2.83 -0.28
CA ARG A 215 -44.16 -3.10 1.14
C ARG A 215 -44.36 -1.82 1.93
N PHE A 216 -45.04 -1.89 3.06
CA PHE A 216 -45.22 -0.74 3.95
C PHE A 216 -44.40 -0.92 5.21
N LEU A 217 -43.70 0.14 5.61
CA LEU A 217 -43.10 0.29 6.92
C LEU A 217 -44.11 1.03 7.80
N VAL A 218 -44.53 0.43 8.90
CA VAL A 218 -45.51 1.02 9.81
C VAL A 218 -44.82 1.23 11.15
N ASN A 219 -44.52 2.49 11.49
CA ASN A 219 -43.99 2.84 12.81
C ASN A 219 -45.10 3.38 13.69
N ILE A 220 -45.57 2.56 14.63
CA ILE A 220 -46.67 2.87 15.54
C ILE A 220 -46.08 3.41 16.85
N ASP A 221 -46.38 4.67 17.15
CA ASP A 221 -46.18 5.26 18.47
C ASP A 221 -47.52 5.30 19.24
N ASP A 222 -47.52 5.74 20.51
CA ASP A 222 -48.71 5.74 21.37
C ASP A 222 -49.94 6.42 20.76
N ASP A 223 -49.72 7.51 20.03
CA ASP A 223 -50.75 8.42 19.52
C ASP A 223 -50.54 8.87 18.07
N SER A 224 -49.61 8.22 17.39
CA SER A 224 -49.33 8.54 16.00
C SER A 224 -48.71 7.37 15.29
N CYS A 225 -48.78 7.41 13.96
CA CYS A 225 -48.16 6.42 13.11
C CYS A 225 -47.43 7.11 11.98
N GLU A 226 -46.23 6.60 11.68
CA GLU A 226 -45.47 6.98 10.50
C GLU A 226 -45.43 5.81 9.52
N LEU A 227 -46.01 6.03 8.35
CA LEU A 227 -46.07 5.09 7.24
C LEU A 227 -44.95 5.41 6.24
N GLY A 228 -44.15 4.41 5.88
CA GLY A 228 -43.20 4.46 4.78
C GLY A 228 -43.64 3.49 3.69
N VAL A 229 -43.57 3.89 2.42
CA VAL A 229 -43.96 3.04 1.29
C VAL A 229 -42.71 2.68 0.51
N ILE A 230 -42.43 1.38 0.40
CA ILE A 230 -41.34 0.82 -0.37
C ILE A 230 -41.92 0.17 -1.63
N ARG A 231 -41.43 0.58 -2.80
CA ARG A 231 -41.66 -0.12 -4.06
C ARG A 231 -40.32 -0.64 -4.58
N GLY A 232 -40.26 -1.95 -4.81
CA GLY A 232 -39.00 -2.63 -5.12
C GLY A 232 -37.96 -2.42 -4.02
N ASP A 233 -36.86 -1.77 -4.40
CA ASP A 233 -35.74 -1.43 -3.53
C ASP A 233 -35.73 0.05 -3.12
N ALA A 234 -36.79 0.84 -3.35
CA ALA A 234 -36.80 2.28 -3.07
C ALA A 234 -37.92 2.68 -2.10
N LEU A 235 -37.59 3.52 -1.11
CA LEU A 235 -38.59 4.28 -0.36
C LEU A 235 -39.15 5.36 -1.29
N VAL A 236 -40.43 5.26 -1.63
CA VAL A 236 -41.09 6.12 -2.63
C VAL A 236 -41.98 7.19 -2.00
N TYR A 237 -42.42 6.98 -0.76
CA TYR A 237 -43.28 7.90 -0.05
C TYR A 237 -43.17 7.66 1.46
N SER A 238 -43.50 8.69 2.24
CA SER A 238 -43.77 8.53 3.66
C SER A 238 -44.83 9.55 4.10
N ARG A 239 -45.61 9.16 5.10
CA ARG A 239 -46.70 9.97 5.65
C ARG A 239 -46.80 9.76 7.15
N TYR A 240 -47.06 10.84 7.86
CA TYR A 240 -47.41 10.82 9.27
C TYR A 240 -48.91 11.07 9.44
N PHE A 241 -49.52 10.40 10.41
CA PHE A 241 -50.87 10.69 10.87
C PHE A 241 -50.98 10.46 12.38
N ASN A 242 -51.93 11.15 13.02
CA ASN A 242 -52.25 10.93 14.43
C ASN A 242 -53.21 9.74 14.53
N LEU A 243 -53.12 9.00 15.64
CA LEU A 243 -54.09 7.98 16.00
C LEU A 243 -55.04 8.55 17.05
N SER A 244 -56.30 8.13 16.98
CA SER A 244 -57.34 8.53 17.93
C SER A 244 -57.00 8.11 19.37
N LYS A 245 -57.20 9.02 20.34
CA LYS A 245 -57.13 8.73 21.78
C LYS A 245 -58.55 8.70 22.34
N ARG A 246 -59.11 7.52 22.61
CA ARG A 246 -60.34 7.44 23.41
C ARG A 246 -60.02 7.44 24.91
N SER A 247 -60.88 8.09 25.69
CA SER A 247 -60.84 8.17 27.15
C SER A 247 -61.30 6.87 27.83
N GLY A 248 -60.94 5.72 27.26
CA GLY A 248 -61.18 4.39 27.83
C GLY A 248 -59.97 3.86 28.59
N GLU A 249 -60.12 2.72 29.26
CA GLU A 249 -58.98 2.01 29.85
C GLU A 249 -58.00 1.59 28.75
N ALA A 250 -56.73 1.97 28.91
CA ALA A 250 -55.68 1.68 27.96
C ALA A 250 -55.46 0.16 27.82
N GLY A 251 -55.43 -0.33 26.57
CA GLY A 251 -55.11 -1.73 26.27
C GLY A 251 -56.30 -2.69 26.26
N THR A 252 -57.52 -2.18 26.06
CA THR A 252 -58.68 -3.03 25.77
C THR A 252 -58.65 -3.54 24.32
N ASP A 253 -59.18 -4.74 24.08
CA ASP A 253 -59.28 -5.31 22.72
C ASP A 253 -60.00 -4.38 21.73
N GLU A 254 -60.94 -3.56 22.21
CA GLU A 254 -61.67 -2.59 21.38
C GLU A 254 -60.79 -1.41 20.94
N GLU A 255 -59.95 -0.88 21.84
CA GLU A 255 -58.97 0.17 21.49
C GLU A 255 -57.94 -0.34 20.47
N VAL A 256 -57.46 -1.56 20.64
CA VAL A 256 -56.50 -2.20 19.71
C VAL A 256 -57.11 -2.32 18.32
N LYS A 257 -58.35 -2.81 18.22
CA LYS A 257 -59.07 -2.95 16.94
C LYS A 257 -59.28 -1.60 16.25
N GLU A 258 -59.70 -0.59 17.00
CA GLU A 258 -59.91 0.76 16.46
C GLU A 258 -58.61 1.36 15.89
N LYS A 259 -57.49 1.26 16.62
CA LYS A 259 -56.18 1.71 16.14
C LYS A 259 -55.76 0.97 14.86
N VAL A 260 -55.93 -0.34 14.82
CA VAL A 260 -55.58 -1.13 13.62
C VAL A 260 -56.44 -0.75 12.43
N ASP A 261 -57.75 -0.57 12.63
CA ASP A 261 -58.66 -0.17 11.55
C ASP A 261 -58.32 1.23 11.02
N GLU A 262 -57.93 2.17 11.90
CA GLU A 262 -57.44 3.50 11.52
C GLU A 262 -56.14 3.40 10.68
N ILE A 263 -55.18 2.57 11.11
CA ILE A 263 -53.93 2.32 10.37
C ILE A 263 -54.22 1.72 8.99
N LEU A 264 -55.09 0.71 8.90
CA LEU A 264 -55.43 0.06 7.64
C LEU A 264 -56.15 1.03 6.69
N SER A 265 -57.04 1.88 7.21
CA SER A 265 -57.70 2.93 6.44
C SER A 265 -56.69 3.92 5.85
N GLU A 266 -55.68 4.32 6.63
CA GLU A 266 -54.63 5.23 6.17
C GLU A 266 -53.66 4.57 5.18
N ILE A 267 -53.38 3.27 5.35
CA ILE A 267 -52.61 2.48 4.37
C ILE A 267 -53.37 2.44 3.04
N GLU A 268 -54.67 2.16 3.07
CA GLU A 268 -55.49 2.08 1.87
C GLU A 268 -55.61 3.44 1.18
N THR A 269 -55.86 4.50 1.95
CA THR A 269 -55.86 5.89 1.45
C THR A 269 -54.52 6.24 0.79
N THR A 270 -53.41 5.85 1.43
CA THR A 270 -52.07 6.07 0.89
C THR A 270 -51.85 5.25 -0.39
N ARG A 271 -52.27 3.98 -0.40
CA ARG A 271 -52.19 3.11 -1.58
C ARG A 271 -52.93 3.71 -2.77
N LEU A 272 -54.17 4.17 -2.57
CA LEU A 272 -55.00 4.81 -3.58
C LEU A 272 -54.37 6.12 -4.08
N SER A 273 -53.81 6.94 -3.18
CA SER A 273 -53.13 8.20 -3.56
C SER A 273 -51.85 7.99 -4.39
N LEU A 274 -51.20 6.83 -4.24
CA LEU A 274 -49.98 6.45 -4.94
C LEU A 274 -50.27 5.62 -6.21
N ALA A 275 -51.53 5.37 -6.52
CA ALA A 275 -51.95 4.49 -7.60
C ALA A 275 -51.79 5.16 -8.98
N ASP A 276 -50.61 4.90 -9.57
CA ASP A 276 -50.46 4.68 -11.02
C ASP A 276 -50.71 3.19 -11.38
N ASP A 277 -50.85 2.26 -10.43
CA ASP A 277 -51.09 0.82 -10.70
C ASP A 277 -51.71 0.05 -9.51
N ASN A 278 -52.52 -0.96 -9.82
CA ASN A 278 -53.25 -1.89 -8.92
C ASN A 278 -52.36 -2.82 -8.06
N SER A 279 -51.20 -2.37 -7.58
CA SER A 279 -50.32 -3.24 -6.78
C SER A 279 -50.99 -3.64 -5.45
N GLU A 280 -51.12 -4.94 -5.21
CA GLU A 280 -51.59 -5.51 -3.94
C GLU A 280 -50.61 -5.18 -2.80
N ILE A 281 -51.14 -5.02 -1.58
CA ILE A 281 -50.34 -4.87 -0.37
C ILE A 281 -49.64 -6.21 -0.12
N SER A 282 -48.32 -6.25 -0.31
CA SER A 282 -47.60 -7.53 -0.24
C SER A 282 -47.05 -7.85 1.14
N GLN A 283 -46.76 -6.82 1.94
CA GLN A 283 -46.11 -6.99 3.25
C GLN A 283 -46.26 -5.71 4.09
N LEU A 284 -46.60 -5.86 5.36
CA LEU A 284 -46.49 -4.81 6.38
C LEU A 284 -45.34 -5.15 7.33
N ILE A 285 -44.37 -4.26 7.46
CA ILE A 285 -43.29 -4.37 8.44
C ILE A 285 -43.61 -3.37 9.56
N VAL A 286 -43.97 -3.90 10.73
CA VAL A 286 -44.46 -3.11 11.86
C VAL A 286 -43.36 -2.91 12.89
N SER A 287 -43.25 -1.70 13.40
CA SER A 287 -42.27 -1.29 14.41
C SER A 287 -42.82 -0.13 15.25
N GLY A 288 -42.06 0.35 16.22
CA GLY A 288 -42.44 1.47 17.08
C GLY A 288 -42.72 1.03 18.52
N ASN A 289 -42.88 1.98 19.42
CA ASN A 289 -43.07 1.70 20.85
C ASN A 289 -44.53 1.43 21.23
N GLY A 290 -45.48 1.85 20.39
CA GLY A 290 -46.91 1.60 20.56
C GLY A 290 -47.35 0.24 20.03
N VAL A 291 -46.41 -0.62 19.65
CA VAL A 291 -46.70 -1.96 19.13
C VAL A 291 -46.81 -2.93 20.28
N ASP A 292 -47.97 -3.54 20.43
CA ASP A 292 -48.19 -4.71 21.27
C ASP A 292 -48.48 -5.96 20.41
N GLN A 293 -48.51 -7.13 21.07
CA GLN A 293 -48.76 -8.40 20.41
C GLN A 293 -50.19 -8.47 19.84
N GLY A 294 -51.17 -7.83 20.48
CA GLY A 294 -52.56 -7.79 20.03
C GLY A 294 -52.75 -7.03 18.72
N ILE A 295 -52.03 -5.93 18.51
CA ILE A 295 -52.02 -5.18 17.24
C ILE A 295 -51.50 -6.08 16.11
N ILE A 296 -50.41 -6.81 16.34
CA ILE A 296 -49.83 -7.69 15.32
C ILE A 296 -50.77 -8.85 14.98
N ASP A 297 -51.36 -9.46 16.00
CA ASP A 297 -52.28 -10.58 15.81
C ASP A 297 -53.54 -10.13 15.07
N TYR A 298 -54.12 -8.98 15.43
CA TYR A 298 -55.29 -8.43 14.74
C TYR A 298 -54.98 -7.99 13.29
N LEU A 299 -53.78 -7.46 13.03
CA LEU A 299 -53.32 -7.17 11.65
C LEU A 299 -53.22 -8.45 10.80
N ARG A 300 -52.83 -9.58 11.39
CA ARG A 300 -52.72 -10.88 10.69
C ARG A 300 -54.06 -11.56 10.46
N GLU A 301 -55.07 -11.28 11.29
CA GLU A 301 -56.44 -11.77 11.11
C GLU A 301 -57.13 -11.16 9.89
N LYS A 302 -56.70 -9.98 9.43
CA LYS A 302 -57.27 -9.30 8.27
C LYS A 302 -56.78 -9.96 6.97
N GLU A 303 -57.72 -10.27 6.08
CA GLU A 303 -57.40 -10.88 4.78
C GLU A 303 -56.42 -10.02 3.97
N ASN A 304 -55.50 -10.67 3.24
CA ASN A 304 -54.50 -10.06 2.36
C ASN A 304 -53.46 -9.14 3.03
N VAL A 305 -53.17 -9.35 4.33
CA VAL A 305 -52.15 -8.60 5.06
C VAL A 305 -51.09 -9.55 5.64
N ASP A 306 -49.88 -9.56 5.07
CA ASP A 306 -48.71 -10.21 5.67
C ASP A 306 -48.01 -9.23 6.63
N ALA A 307 -48.47 -9.19 7.89
CA ALA A 307 -47.91 -8.35 8.94
C ALA A 307 -46.79 -9.05 9.73
N GLN A 308 -45.61 -8.44 9.70
CA GLN A 308 -44.39 -8.92 10.37
C GLN A 308 -43.87 -7.86 11.32
N LEU A 309 -43.65 -8.24 12.58
CA LEU A 309 -42.97 -7.41 13.56
C LEU A 309 -41.49 -7.30 13.20
N LEU A 310 -40.92 -6.10 13.28
CA LEU A 310 -39.49 -5.87 13.10
C LEU A 310 -38.73 -6.25 14.38
N ASP A 311 -38.56 -7.55 14.60
CA ASP A 311 -37.92 -8.14 15.78
C ASP A 311 -36.49 -8.64 15.53
N ASN A 312 -36.12 -8.83 14.26
CA ASN A 312 -34.83 -9.37 13.86
C ASN A 312 -34.04 -8.37 13.00
N LEU A 313 -32.89 -7.93 13.53
CA LEU A 313 -31.99 -6.99 12.87
C LEU A 313 -30.67 -7.67 12.54
N HIS A 314 -29.98 -7.26 11.47
CA HIS A 314 -28.61 -7.72 11.19
C HIS A 314 -27.59 -6.91 12.01
N VAL A 315 -27.97 -6.61 13.24
CA VAL A 315 -27.16 -5.92 14.24
C VAL A 315 -26.99 -6.88 15.40
N LYS A 316 -25.75 -7.13 15.82
CA LYS A 316 -25.49 -8.00 16.96
C LYS A 316 -26.02 -7.32 18.23
N ILE A 317 -26.92 -7.95 18.95
CA ILE A 317 -27.48 -7.41 20.20
C ILE A 317 -26.65 -7.95 21.38
N ASN A 318 -25.80 -7.10 21.97
CA ASN A 318 -25.03 -7.43 23.18
C ASN A 318 -25.84 -7.15 24.45
N ALA A 319 -26.67 -6.10 24.45
CA ALA A 319 -27.62 -5.84 25.54
C ALA A 319 -28.78 -6.86 25.50
N SER A 320 -28.71 -7.93 26.30
CA SER A 320 -29.66 -9.04 26.27
C SER A 320 -31.12 -8.60 26.42
N GLU A 321 -31.39 -7.64 27.31
CA GLU A 321 -32.72 -7.05 27.55
C GLU A 321 -33.26 -6.26 26.36
N ALA A 322 -32.39 -5.83 25.43
CA ALA A 322 -32.81 -5.09 24.26
C ALA A 322 -33.49 -5.99 23.21
N ARG A 323 -33.34 -7.33 23.30
CA ARG A 323 -33.92 -8.27 22.33
C ARG A 323 -35.44 -8.25 22.29
N GLU A 324 -36.08 -8.07 23.44
CA GLU A 324 -37.54 -7.98 23.55
C GLU A 324 -38.07 -6.60 23.10
N LYS A 325 -37.18 -5.60 23.03
CA LYS A 325 -37.52 -4.21 22.69
C LYS A 325 -37.04 -3.81 21.29
N VAL A 326 -36.62 -4.76 20.46
CA VAL A 326 -36.02 -4.48 19.15
C VAL A 326 -36.94 -3.63 18.27
N SER A 327 -38.24 -3.94 18.25
CA SER A 327 -39.26 -3.18 17.52
C SER A 327 -39.36 -1.73 18.00
N HIS A 328 -39.13 -1.46 19.29
CA HIS A 328 -39.16 -0.11 19.87
C HIS A 328 -37.86 0.66 19.60
N LEU A 329 -36.74 -0.05 19.46
CA LEU A 329 -35.41 0.53 19.26
C LEU A 329 -35.05 0.71 17.78
N SER A 330 -35.78 0.10 16.87
CA SER A 330 -35.47 0.02 15.45
C SER A 330 -35.15 1.38 14.82
N ALA A 331 -36.02 2.39 14.92
CA ALA A 331 -35.75 3.71 14.34
C ALA A 331 -34.43 4.30 14.86
N ALA A 332 -34.18 4.19 16.17
CA ALA A 332 -32.94 4.64 16.80
C ALA A 332 -31.71 3.86 16.31
N ILE A 333 -31.85 2.54 16.10
CA ILE A 333 -30.80 1.68 15.54
C ILE A 333 -30.49 2.09 14.10
N GLY A 334 -31.52 2.36 13.28
CA GLY A 334 -31.37 2.77 11.89
C GLY A 334 -30.60 4.08 11.75
N LEU A 335 -30.91 5.04 12.61
CA LEU A 335 -30.17 6.30 12.74
C LEU A 335 -28.71 6.06 13.10
N ALA A 336 -28.45 5.20 14.07
CA ALA A 336 -27.09 4.93 14.55
C ALA A 336 -26.24 4.14 13.52
N LEU A 337 -26.85 3.31 12.68
CA LEU A 337 -26.14 2.54 11.63
C LEU A 337 -25.39 3.45 10.65
N LYS A 338 -25.96 4.61 10.36
CA LYS A 338 -25.37 5.66 9.52
C LYS A 338 -24.04 6.20 10.06
N GLY A 339 -23.87 6.17 11.38
CA GLY A 339 -22.61 6.53 12.03
C GLY A 339 -21.50 5.50 11.84
N LEU A 340 -21.85 4.26 11.50
CA LEU A 340 -20.92 3.15 11.38
C LEU A 340 -20.60 2.81 9.92
N LYS A 341 -21.58 2.82 9.03
CA LYS A 341 -21.39 2.36 7.63
C LYS A 341 -22.22 3.15 6.63
N SER A 342 -21.97 2.91 5.34
CA SER A 342 -22.84 3.41 4.28
C SER A 342 -24.20 2.72 4.37
N VAL A 343 -25.26 3.51 4.22
CA VAL A 343 -26.66 3.07 4.24
C VAL A 343 -27.31 3.27 2.88
N ALA A 344 -28.43 2.59 2.61
CA ALA A 344 -29.11 2.63 1.30
C ALA A 344 -29.72 4.01 0.99
N LEU A 345 -30.24 4.68 2.02
CA LEU A 345 -30.83 6.01 1.98
C LEU A 345 -30.10 6.93 2.96
N ASP A 346 -29.12 7.68 2.47
CA ASP A 346 -28.30 8.61 3.25
C ASP A 346 -28.93 10.01 3.33
N VAL A 347 -30.13 10.12 3.90
CA VAL A 347 -30.86 11.40 4.04
C VAL A 347 -30.33 12.20 5.23
N ASN A 348 -29.99 13.47 5.05
CA ASN A 348 -29.56 14.30 6.17
C ASN A 348 -29.89 15.78 5.96
N PHE A 349 -30.81 16.27 6.79
CA PHE A 349 -31.30 17.64 6.76
C PHE A 349 -30.31 18.68 7.30
N ILE A 350 -29.19 18.28 7.94
CA ILE A 350 -28.12 19.21 8.27
C ILE A 350 -27.28 19.46 7.00
N PRO A 351 -27.13 20.72 6.53
CA PRO A 351 -26.21 21.07 5.45
C PRO A 351 -24.78 20.60 5.74
N ARG A 352 -24.00 20.26 4.70
CA ARG A 352 -22.65 19.70 4.88
C ARG A 352 -21.72 20.67 5.62
N GLU A 353 -21.98 21.95 5.48
CA GLU A 353 -21.23 23.07 6.02
C GLU A 353 -21.41 23.19 7.54
N LEU A 354 -22.57 22.77 8.06
CA LEU A 354 -22.90 22.80 9.49
C LEU A 354 -22.55 21.49 10.22
N ARG A 355 -22.19 20.43 9.49
CA ARG A 355 -21.86 19.13 10.11
C ARG A 355 -20.50 19.20 10.83
N PRO A 356 -20.37 18.56 12.01
CA PRO A 356 -19.08 18.45 12.69
C PRO A 356 -18.06 17.78 11.76
N LYS A 357 -16.89 18.41 11.63
CA LYS A 357 -15.78 17.84 10.86
C LYS A 357 -15.36 16.52 11.51
N LYS A 358 -15.09 15.50 10.69
CA LYS A 358 -14.61 14.22 11.18
C LYS A 358 -13.29 14.45 11.93
N LYS A 359 -13.23 14.04 13.20
CA LYS A 359 -11.98 14.06 13.97
C LYS A 359 -10.95 13.22 13.22
N ILE A 360 -9.90 13.89 12.73
CA ILE A 360 -8.76 13.23 12.14
C ILE A 360 -7.97 12.62 13.29
N ASN A 361 -7.67 11.32 13.21
CA ASN A 361 -6.90 10.66 14.26
C ASN A 361 -5.42 10.99 14.09
N TRP A 362 -5.00 12.13 14.65
CA TRP A 362 -3.63 12.64 14.54
C TRP A 362 -2.58 11.67 15.08
N SER A 363 -2.90 10.85 16.09
CA SER A 363 -1.93 9.87 16.60
C SER A 363 -1.60 8.78 15.57
N LEU A 364 -2.58 8.33 14.78
CA LEU A 364 -2.34 7.41 13.67
C LEU A 364 -1.52 8.07 12.56
N ILE A 365 -1.83 9.33 12.19
CA ILE A 365 -1.08 10.06 11.17
C ILE A 365 0.36 10.29 11.62
N CYS A 366 0.58 10.74 12.84
CA CYS A 366 1.91 10.90 13.42
C CYS A 366 2.64 9.57 13.46
N GLY A 367 1.98 8.48 13.89
CA GLY A 367 2.56 7.13 13.90
C GLY A 367 3.02 6.66 12.51
N VAL A 368 2.17 6.81 11.49
CA VAL A 368 2.53 6.48 10.10
C VAL A 368 3.65 7.38 9.59
N THR A 369 3.63 8.66 9.93
CA THR A 369 4.64 9.63 9.48
C THR A 369 6.00 9.33 10.12
N VAL A 370 6.04 9.00 11.41
CA VAL A 370 7.25 8.56 12.12
C VAL A 370 7.77 7.25 11.52
N MET A 371 6.89 6.30 11.19
CA MET A 371 7.27 5.05 10.53
C MET A 371 7.90 5.29 9.15
N VAL A 372 7.32 6.19 8.34
CA VAL A 372 7.88 6.57 7.03
C VAL A 372 9.23 7.26 7.20
N LEU A 373 9.37 8.19 8.14
CA LEU A 373 10.65 8.86 8.42
C LEU A 373 11.71 7.87 8.90
N PHE A 374 11.33 6.88 9.71
CA PHE A 374 12.21 5.80 10.11
C PHE A 374 12.68 4.96 8.91
N LEU A 375 11.77 4.57 8.02
CA LEU A 375 12.12 3.84 6.79
C LEU A 375 13.04 4.67 5.87
N LEU A 376 12.78 5.96 5.74
CA LEU A 376 13.65 6.88 4.99
C LEU A 376 15.04 6.98 5.64
N GLY A 377 15.12 7.10 6.97
CA GLY A 377 16.38 7.10 7.70
C GLY A 377 17.18 5.81 7.53
N VAL A 378 16.51 4.65 7.61
CA VAL A 378 17.14 3.34 7.34
C VAL A 378 17.62 3.26 5.90
N SER A 379 16.82 3.70 4.92
CA SER A 379 17.23 3.72 3.51
C SER A 379 18.42 4.65 3.26
N SER A 380 18.45 5.82 3.89
CA SER A 380 19.57 6.75 3.78
C SER A 380 20.85 6.17 4.41
N TYR A 381 20.71 5.45 5.53
CA TYR A 381 21.84 4.79 6.18
C TYR A 381 22.39 3.64 5.33
N THR A 382 21.53 2.78 4.77
CA THR A 382 21.97 1.67 3.90
C THR A 382 22.63 2.20 2.63
N ILE A 383 22.06 3.23 1.98
CA ILE A 383 22.69 3.89 0.82
C ILE A 383 24.06 4.46 1.21
N SER A 384 24.16 5.17 2.34
CA SER A 384 25.45 5.71 2.80
C SER A 384 26.48 4.61 3.07
N PHE A 385 26.06 3.48 3.62
CA PHE A 385 26.93 2.34 3.88
C PHE A 385 27.51 1.78 2.57
N PHE A 386 26.66 1.52 1.57
CA PHE A 386 27.09 1.01 0.26
C PHE A 386 27.97 2.01 -0.52
N VAL A 387 27.69 3.32 -0.44
CA VAL A 387 28.51 4.34 -1.12
C VAL A 387 29.89 4.44 -0.49
N LYS A 388 30.01 4.42 0.85
CA LYS A 388 31.31 4.44 1.53
C LYS A 388 32.20 3.26 1.13
N GLU A 389 31.60 2.07 1.03
CA GLU A 389 32.32 0.86 0.62
C GLU A 389 32.90 1.01 -0.79
N ARG A 390 32.13 1.54 -1.75
CA ARG A 390 32.60 1.78 -3.12
C ARG A 390 33.74 2.80 -3.20
N ILE A 391 33.66 3.88 -2.42
CA ILE A 391 34.72 4.91 -2.38
C ILE A 391 36.00 4.31 -1.77
N TYR A 392 35.88 3.59 -0.65
CA TYR A 392 37.02 2.95 0.02
C TYR A 392 37.73 1.92 -0.87
N PHE A 393 36.97 1.10 -1.60
CA PHE A 393 37.54 0.15 -2.56
C PHE A 393 38.29 0.84 -3.70
N THR A 394 37.82 2.00 -4.16
CA THR A 394 38.47 2.75 -5.24
C THR A 394 39.83 3.27 -4.77
N GLU A 395 39.88 3.89 -3.59
CA GLU A 395 41.12 4.37 -2.99
C GLU A 395 42.12 3.24 -2.69
N LEU A 396 41.63 2.10 -2.19
CA LEU A 396 42.49 0.94 -1.93
C LEU A 396 43.02 0.32 -3.23
N SER A 397 42.20 0.25 -4.28
CA SER A 397 42.62 -0.24 -5.60
C SER A 397 43.67 0.67 -6.22
N GLU A 398 43.55 1.98 -6.05
CA GLU A 398 44.52 2.97 -6.50
C GLU A 398 45.85 2.84 -5.76
N ARG A 399 45.84 2.69 -4.42
CA ARG A 399 47.05 2.44 -3.62
C ARG A 399 47.73 1.13 -3.99
N VAL A 400 46.97 0.06 -4.20
CA VAL A 400 47.51 -1.24 -4.64
C VAL A 400 48.10 -1.15 -6.03
N ASN A 401 47.46 -0.45 -6.96
CA ASN A 401 48.02 -0.24 -8.30
C ASN A 401 49.26 0.66 -8.29
N GLY A 402 49.32 1.67 -7.41
CA GLY A 402 50.51 2.49 -7.21
C GLY A 402 51.71 1.69 -6.69
N LEU A 403 51.47 0.74 -5.77
CA LEU A 403 52.51 -0.13 -5.21
C LEU A 403 53.01 -1.20 -6.20
N LYS A 404 52.18 -1.64 -7.16
CA LYS A 404 52.61 -2.56 -8.24
C LYS A 404 53.74 -1.96 -9.10
N GLY A 405 53.81 -0.64 -9.21
CA GLY A 405 54.94 0.04 -9.88
C GLY A 405 56.27 -0.25 -9.19
N GLY A 406 56.33 -0.07 -7.87
CA GLY A 406 57.53 -0.36 -7.07
C GLY A 406 57.89 -1.85 -7.01
N VAL A 407 56.89 -2.75 -7.04
CA VAL A 407 57.15 -4.20 -7.12
C VAL A 407 57.82 -4.57 -8.46
N ARG A 408 57.43 -3.94 -9.57
CA ARG A 408 58.08 -4.15 -10.87
C ARG A 408 59.52 -3.65 -10.92
N GLU A 409 59.82 -2.52 -10.28
CA GLU A 409 61.21 -2.02 -10.20
C GLU A 409 62.11 -2.99 -9.42
N ILE A 410 61.60 -3.58 -8.33
CA ILE A 410 62.33 -4.58 -7.56
C ILE A 410 62.56 -5.86 -8.37
N GLU A 411 61.55 -6.32 -9.13
CA GLU A 411 61.68 -7.48 -10.04
C GLU A 411 62.75 -7.24 -11.12
N GLN A 412 62.79 -6.04 -11.72
CA GLN A 412 63.80 -5.67 -12.71
C GLN A 412 65.22 -5.62 -12.12
N MET A 413 65.37 -5.08 -10.91
CA MET A 413 66.67 -5.07 -10.22
C MET A 413 67.18 -6.49 -9.93
N GLN A 414 66.29 -7.41 -9.56
CA GLN A 414 66.68 -8.82 -9.37
C GLN A 414 67.15 -9.47 -10.67
N GLU A 415 66.49 -9.21 -11.80
CA GLU A 415 66.95 -9.72 -13.11
C GLU A 415 68.32 -9.14 -13.52
N GLU A 416 68.57 -7.86 -13.25
CA GLU A 416 69.87 -7.25 -13.55
C GLU A 416 71.01 -7.85 -12.71
N ILE A 417 70.76 -8.12 -11.42
CA ILE A 417 71.75 -8.75 -10.53
C ILE A 417 72.17 -10.12 -11.09
N VAL A 418 71.21 -10.97 -11.45
CA VAL A 418 71.48 -12.30 -12.04
C VAL A 418 72.31 -12.18 -13.32
N LYS A 419 72.04 -11.16 -14.14
CA LYS A 419 72.75 -10.92 -15.40
C LYS A 419 74.20 -10.47 -15.17
N ILE A 420 74.45 -9.70 -14.11
CA ILE A 420 75.80 -9.25 -13.73
C ILE A 420 76.61 -10.42 -13.19
N GLU A 421 76.02 -11.26 -12.33
CA GLU A 421 76.69 -12.46 -11.78
C GLU A 421 77.16 -13.39 -12.91
N GLY A 422 76.31 -13.66 -13.91
CA GLY A 422 76.69 -14.49 -15.06
C GLY A 422 77.83 -13.92 -15.92
N LYS A 423 77.98 -12.59 -15.98
CA LYS A 423 79.13 -11.95 -16.65
C LYS A 423 80.42 -12.13 -15.86
N MET A 424 80.36 -12.06 -14.53
CA MET A 424 81.56 -12.26 -13.69
C MET A 424 82.09 -13.69 -13.83
N GLU A 425 81.21 -14.70 -13.81
CA GLU A 425 81.60 -16.10 -14.00
C GLU A 425 82.28 -16.34 -15.36
N SER A 426 81.80 -15.66 -16.41
CA SER A 426 82.39 -15.74 -17.75
C SER A 426 83.79 -15.11 -17.82
N LEU A 427 84.04 -14.03 -17.07
CA LEU A 427 85.33 -13.36 -17.03
C LEU A 427 86.39 -14.15 -16.26
N GLU A 428 86.00 -14.86 -15.19
CA GLU A 428 86.93 -15.72 -14.45
C GLU A 428 87.47 -16.87 -15.30
N LYS A 429 86.62 -17.49 -16.14
CA LYS A 429 87.03 -18.58 -17.04
C LYS A 429 88.06 -18.13 -18.09
N ILE A 430 87.97 -16.89 -18.58
CA ILE A 430 88.91 -16.35 -19.58
C ILE A 430 90.31 -16.08 -18.97
N LYS A 431 90.38 -15.74 -17.68
CA LYS A 431 91.66 -15.42 -17.01
C LYS A 431 92.50 -16.65 -16.68
N ALA A 432 91.90 -17.84 -16.59
CA ALA A 432 92.56 -19.06 -16.13
C ALA A 432 93.29 -19.86 -17.22
N ASP A 433 92.92 -19.73 -18.50
CA ASP A 433 93.35 -20.67 -19.56
C ASP A 433 94.51 -20.15 -20.46
N ASP A 434 94.76 -18.83 -20.51
CA ASP A 434 95.65 -18.24 -21.53
C ASP A 434 97.09 -17.88 -21.06
N ILE A 435 97.44 -18.13 -19.79
CA ILE A 435 98.76 -17.77 -19.22
C ILE A 435 99.89 -18.69 -19.73
N SER A 436 99.58 -19.92 -20.18
CA SER A 436 100.59 -20.92 -20.57
C SER A 436 101.28 -20.67 -21.93
N LYS A 437 100.68 -19.92 -22.86
CA LYS A 437 101.26 -19.75 -24.23
C LYS A 437 102.31 -18.65 -24.31
N LEU A 438 102.13 -17.57 -23.54
CA LEU A 438 103.07 -16.44 -23.49
C LEU A 438 104.37 -16.82 -22.79
N GLU A 439 104.29 -17.69 -21.79
CA GLU A 439 105.45 -18.20 -21.05
C GLU A 439 106.37 -19.05 -21.94
N ILE A 440 105.79 -19.91 -22.80
CA ILE A 440 106.54 -20.71 -23.79
C ILE A 440 107.30 -19.83 -24.78
N LEU A 441 106.64 -18.79 -25.31
CA LEU A 441 107.29 -17.87 -26.25
C LEU A 441 108.42 -17.08 -25.60
N LYS A 442 108.22 -16.64 -24.35
CA LYS A 442 109.24 -15.95 -23.58
C LYS A 442 110.48 -16.84 -23.38
N GLU A 443 110.29 -18.08 -22.95
CA GLU A 443 111.37 -19.04 -22.71
C GLU A 443 112.18 -19.33 -23.98
N LEU A 444 111.49 -19.61 -25.10
CA LEU A 444 112.15 -19.86 -26.39
C LEU A 444 112.96 -18.65 -26.86
N THR A 445 112.51 -17.43 -26.56
CA THR A 445 113.24 -16.21 -26.93
C THR A 445 114.50 -16.02 -26.09
N GLN A 446 114.56 -16.58 -24.87
CA GLN A 446 115.71 -16.42 -23.97
C GLN A 446 116.81 -17.47 -24.20
N ILE A 447 116.44 -18.68 -24.63
CA ILE A 447 117.36 -19.82 -24.75
C ILE A 447 117.91 -20.01 -26.16
N ILE A 448 117.19 -19.57 -27.19
CA ILE A 448 117.65 -19.73 -28.58
C ILE A 448 118.82 -18.77 -28.85
N PRO A 449 120.00 -19.26 -29.30
CA PRO A 449 121.15 -18.42 -29.65
C PRO A 449 120.89 -17.52 -30.85
N ASP A 450 121.59 -16.39 -30.94
CA ASP A 450 121.47 -15.43 -32.06
C ASP A 450 121.86 -16.05 -33.42
N GLU A 451 122.64 -17.13 -33.43
CA GLU A 451 123.06 -17.86 -34.63
C GLU A 451 121.93 -18.73 -35.22
N MET A 452 120.82 -18.91 -34.47
CA MET A 452 119.62 -19.67 -34.82
C MET A 452 118.40 -18.75 -35.00
N TRP A 453 117.66 -18.93 -36.10
CA TRP A 453 116.40 -18.20 -36.29
C TRP A 453 115.25 -19.15 -36.64
N SER A 454 114.12 -18.95 -35.97
CA SER A 454 112.90 -19.72 -36.19
C SER A 454 112.08 -19.13 -37.33
N THR A 455 111.63 -20.00 -38.23
CA THR A 455 110.68 -19.67 -39.31
C THR A 455 109.26 -20.06 -38.97
N ARG A 456 109.10 -21.04 -38.07
CA ARG A 456 107.80 -21.59 -37.73
C ARG A 456 107.81 -22.11 -36.31
N PHE A 457 106.84 -21.65 -35.53
CA PHE A 457 106.49 -22.19 -34.22
C PHE A 457 105.02 -22.60 -34.25
N SER A 458 104.72 -23.80 -33.75
CA SER A 458 103.36 -24.29 -33.57
C SER A 458 103.21 -24.88 -32.19
N TYR A 459 102.20 -24.43 -31.44
CA TYR A 459 101.76 -25.05 -30.20
C TYR A 459 100.49 -25.85 -30.47
N ASN A 460 100.51 -27.14 -30.18
CA ASN A 460 99.35 -28.00 -30.31
C ASN A 460 99.07 -28.70 -28.97
N GLU A 461 97.82 -28.63 -28.54
CA GLU A 461 97.35 -29.38 -27.37
C GLU A 461 96.46 -30.52 -27.86
N ARG A 462 96.96 -31.76 -27.74
CA ARG A 462 96.24 -32.96 -28.15
C ARG A 462 96.25 -33.96 -27.00
N LYS A 463 95.05 -34.35 -26.56
CA LYS A 463 94.83 -35.34 -25.48
C LYS A 463 95.61 -35.02 -24.19
N GLY A 464 95.63 -33.76 -23.78
CA GLY A 464 96.28 -33.31 -22.54
C GLY A 464 97.81 -33.27 -22.57
N LYS A 465 98.45 -33.58 -23.71
CA LYS A 465 99.87 -33.30 -23.95
C LYS A 465 100.02 -32.04 -24.77
N LYS A 466 100.89 -31.15 -24.29
CA LYS A 466 101.25 -29.89 -24.94
C LYS A 466 102.55 -30.10 -25.71
N GLU A 467 102.49 -30.07 -27.02
CA GLU A 467 103.64 -30.28 -27.91
C GLU A 467 103.94 -29.00 -28.68
N ILE A 468 105.24 -28.69 -28.80
CA ILE A 468 105.74 -27.62 -29.64
C ILE A 468 106.51 -28.19 -30.83
N GLU A 469 106.33 -27.56 -31.99
CA GLU A 469 107.11 -27.82 -33.20
C GLU A 469 107.83 -26.54 -33.62
N LEU A 470 109.15 -26.63 -33.80
CA LEU A 470 110.01 -25.52 -34.17
C LEU A 470 110.82 -25.86 -35.42
N SER A 471 110.77 -24.99 -36.42
CA SER A 471 111.54 -25.14 -37.66
C SER A 471 112.35 -23.88 -37.95
N GLY A 472 113.61 -24.05 -38.35
CA GLY A 472 114.51 -22.93 -38.57
C GLY A 472 115.82 -23.31 -39.24
N TYR A 473 116.79 -22.40 -39.16
CA TYR A 473 118.16 -22.59 -39.62
C TYR A 473 119.15 -22.22 -38.50
N ALA A 474 120.25 -22.95 -38.41
CA ALA A 474 121.35 -22.70 -37.46
C ALA A 474 122.70 -22.99 -38.12
N ASP A 475 123.80 -22.49 -37.55
CA ASP A 475 125.15 -22.79 -38.05
C ASP A 475 125.52 -24.26 -37.81
N THR A 476 125.17 -24.79 -36.63
CA THR A 476 125.25 -26.21 -36.27
C THR A 476 123.92 -26.63 -35.63
N ALA A 477 123.05 -27.34 -36.35
CA ALA A 477 121.74 -27.69 -35.84
C ALA A 477 121.80 -28.72 -34.70
N SER A 478 122.81 -29.60 -34.71
CA SER A 478 122.98 -30.65 -33.68
C SER A 478 123.20 -30.11 -32.26
N GLU A 479 123.61 -28.85 -32.10
CA GLU A 479 123.83 -28.21 -30.80
C GLU A 479 122.53 -27.68 -30.16
N ILE A 480 121.41 -27.65 -30.90
CA ILE A 480 120.12 -27.10 -30.42
C ILE A 480 119.44 -28.01 -29.40
N ILE A 481 119.58 -29.33 -29.55
CA ILE A 481 118.92 -30.29 -28.63
C ILE A 481 119.40 -30.07 -27.18
N PRO A 482 120.71 -30.07 -26.89
CA PRO A 482 121.21 -29.79 -25.54
C PRO A 482 120.70 -28.46 -24.95
N ILE A 483 120.61 -27.42 -25.78
CA ILE A 483 120.19 -26.08 -25.36
C ILE A 483 118.72 -26.06 -24.94
N LEU A 484 117.85 -26.74 -25.71
CA LEU A 484 116.43 -26.84 -25.37
C LEU A 484 116.17 -27.78 -24.18
N GLU A 485 116.99 -28.82 -24.00
CA GLU A 485 116.92 -29.74 -22.85
C GLU A 485 117.46 -29.13 -21.54
N GLU A 486 118.20 -28.02 -21.60
CA GLU A 486 118.64 -27.29 -20.40
C GLU A 486 117.48 -26.52 -19.74
N SER A 487 116.40 -26.23 -20.48
CA SER A 487 115.20 -25.59 -19.95
C SER A 487 114.32 -26.58 -19.18
N GLU A 488 113.84 -26.17 -18.00
CA GLU A 488 112.88 -26.95 -17.22
C GLU A 488 111.49 -27.06 -17.90
N LEU A 489 111.24 -26.28 -18.96
CA LEU A 489 109.95 -26.26 -19.65
C LEU A 489 109.83 -27.32 -20.76
N PHE A 490 110.94 -27.81 -21.34
CA PHE A 490 110.91 -28.72 -22.50
C PHE A 490 111.49 -30.10 -22.15
N GLU A 491 110.78 -31.15 -22.56
CA GLU A 491 111.22 -32.55 -22.47
C GLU A 491 111.09 -33.26 -23.82
N ASP A 492 111.87 -34.33 -24.02
CA ASP A 492 111.84 -35.19 -25.22
C ASP A 492 112.13 -34.44 -26.54
N VAL A 493 113.17 -33.60 -26.54
CA VAL A 493 113.55 -32.80 -27.71
C VAL A 493 114.18 -33.69 -28.79
N LYS A 494 113.55 -33.76 -29.97
CA LYS A 494 114.03 -34.61 -31.07
C LYS A 494 113.90 -33.94 -32.42
N PHE A 495 114.81 -34.25 -33.33
CA PHE A 495 114.65 -33.89 -34.74
C PHE A 495 113.53 -34.72 -35.38
N LYS A 496 112.54 -34.02 -35.94
CA LYS A 496 111.44 -34.60 -36.69
C LYS A 496 111.86 -34.98 -38.13
N SER A 497 112.94 -34.37 -38.63
CA SER A 497 113.52 -34.65 -39.95
C SER A 497 115.04 -34.57 -39.91
N SER A 498 115.72 -35.25 -40.85
CA SER A 498 117.18 -35.17 -41.01
C SER A 498 117.64 -33.73 -41.26
N ILE A 499 118.82 -33.39 -40.71
CA ILE A 499 119.45 -32.08 -40.87
C ILE A 499 119.97 -31.96 -42.30
N VAL A 500 119.64 -30.87 -42.98
CA VAL A 500 120.05 -30.61 -44.37
C VAL A 500 120.82 -29.31 -44.44
N LYS A 501 122.07 -29.36 -44.91
CA LYS A 501 122.90 -28.17 -45.13
C LYS A 501 122.47 -27.43 -46.40
N ASP A 502 122.02 -26.18 -46.25
CA ASP A 502 121.59 -25.35 -47.37
C ASP A 502 122.82 -24.74 -48.08
N ARG A 503 123.02 -25.11 -49.35
CA ARG A 503 124.17 -24.66 -50.16
C ARG A 503 124.17 -23.15 -50.42
N ARG A 504 123.07 -22.42 -50.20
CA ARG A 504 122.97 -20.97 -50.45
C ARG A 504 123.34 -20.12 -49.24
N THR A 505 123.00 -20.57 -48.04
CA THR A 505 123.25 -19.84 -46.78
C THR A 505 124.41 -20.43 -45.96
N ASN A 506 124.90 -21.62 -46.36
CA ASN A 506 125.90 -22.42 -45.64
C ASN A 506 125.46 -22.83 -44.22
N LYS A 507 124.18 -22.64 -43.87
CA LYS A 507 123.55 -23.02 -42.60
C LYS A 507 122.82 -24.36 -42.70
N GLU A 508 122.60 -25.00 -41.56
CA GLU A 508 121.85 -26.24 -41.42
C GLU A 508 120.37 -25.98 -41.14
N LYS A 509 119.49 -26.55 -41.96
CA LYS A 509 118.03 -26.50 -41.76
C LYS A 509 117.60 -27.64 -40.84
N PHE A 510 116.79 -27.32 -39.83
CA PHE A 510 116.26 -28.28 -38.89
C PHE A 510 114.73 -28.17 -38.72
N ASN A 511 114.13 -29.27 -38.29
CA ASN A 511 112.78 -29.30 -37.74
C ASN A 511 112.81 -30.18 -36.49
N LEU A 512 112.41 -29.62 -35.34
CA LEU A 512 112.43 -30.30 -34.06
C LEU A 512 111.05 -30.24 -33.39
N THR A 513 110.81 -31.22 -32.55
CA THR A 513 109.63 -31.30 -31.70
C THR A 513 110.06 -31.47 -30.26
N ALA A 514 109.31 -30.87 -29.34
CA ALA A 514 109.48 -31.04 -27.90
C ALA A 514 108.12 -31.08 -27.21
N THR A 515 108.04 -31.78 -26.08
CA THR A 515 106.84 -31.82 -25.23
C THR A 515 107.05 -30.90 -24.04
N MET A 516 105.99 -30.28 -23.54
CA MET A 516 106.06 -29.53 -22.28
C MET A 516 106.27 -30.47 -21.11
N SER A 517 107.25 -30.17 -20.26
CA SER A 517 107.38 -30.83 -18.97
C SER A 517 106.10 -30.62 -18.16
N SER A 518 105.65 -31.67 -17.47
CA SER A 518 104.42 -31.64 -16.66
C SER A 518 104.71 -31.34 -15.18
N LYS A 519 105.80 -30.65 -14.87
CA LYS A 519 106.10 -30.24 -13.50
C LYS A 519 105.35 -28.98 -13.08
#